data_AF-A0A4S4GNM9-F1
#
_entry.id   AF-A0A4S4GNM9-F1
#
_cell.length_a   1.000
_cell.length_b   1.000
_cell.length_c   1.000
_cell.angle_alpha   90.00
_cell.angle_beta   90.00
_cell.angle_gamma   90.00
#
_symmetry.space_group_name_H-M   'P 1'
#
loop_
_entity.id
_entity.type
_entity.pdbx_description
1 polymer ?
#
loop_
_entity_poly.entity_id
_entity_poly.type
_entity_poly.pdbx_seq_one_letter_code
_entity_poly.pdbx_strand_id
1 'polypeptide(L)'
;MKTKKLIIPIVALGLAFAACEDNMNYNEYTVVDKEFVELTFGNVGGFMSQLYKAVDYDFGNYSNGAMQASATDESEYSKIGNAIEDFYNGGWSATNAKGSLWTSMFTGIRAANHFLEEFQNLDFEELKANPTYKGELYRYQNYQYEARFLRAYFYFLLVRQYGGVPIMDRQLPANEANSLSRN
;
A
#
# COMPACT_ATOMS: atom_id res chain seq x y z
N MET A 1 29.98 -11.66 58.67
CA MET A 1 29.02 -10.55 58.41
C MET A 1 29.54 -9.42 57.52
N LYS A 2 30.83 -9.36 57.12
CA LYS A 2 31.37 -8.26 56.30
C LYS A 2 31.09 -8.40 54.78
N THR A 3 31.00 -9.63 54.26
CA THR A 3 30.75 -9.90 52.84
C THR A 3 29.32 -9.56 52.39
N LYS A 4 28.30 -9.82 53.22
CA LYS A 4 26.89 -9.48 52.92
C LYS A 4 26.63 -7.97 52.79
N LYS A 5 27.43 -7.12 53.47
CA LYS A 5 27.34 -5.66 53.36
C LYS A 5 27.95 -5.10 52.07
N LEU A 6 28.77 -5.90 51.37
CA LEU A 6 29.38 -5.52 50.09
C LEU A 6 28.52 -5.91 48.88
N ILE A 7 27.67 -6.93 49.00
CA ILE A 7 26.85 -7.46 47.90
C ILE A 7 25.68 -6.50 47.56
N ILE A 8 25.05 -5.91 48.58
CA ILE A 8 23.92 -4.97 48.41
C ILE A 8 24.29 -3.74 47.56
N PRO A 9 25.39 -3.02 47.80
CA PRO A 9 25.75 -1.88 46.95
C PRO A 9 26.16 -2.29 45.53
N ILE A 10 26.74 -3.48 45.34
CA ILE A 10 27.12 -3.99 44.01
C ILE A 10 25.88 -4.31 43.16
N VAL A 11 24.85 -4.90 43.76
CA VAL A 11 23.57 -5.17 43.08
C VAL A 11 22.83 -3.87 42.77
N ALA A 12 22.84 -2.90 43.68
CA ALA A 12 22.25 -1.57 43.46
C ALA A 12 22.97 -0.80 42.34
N LEU A 13 24.29 -0.93 42.21
CA LEU A 13 25.06 -0.33 41.12
C LEU A 13 24.76 -1.01 39.77
N GLY A 14 24.56 -2.34 39.76
CA GLY A 14 24.15 -3.08 38.54
C GLY A 14 22.76 -2.69 38.04
N LEU A 15 21.81 -2.41 38.93
CA LEU A 15 20.47 -1.93 38.57
C LEU A 15 20.47 -0.50 38.02
N ALA A 16 21.45 0.33 38.40
CA ALA A 16 21.60 1.68 37.86
C ALA A 16 22.08 1.70 36.40
N PHE A 17 22.77 0.64 35.94
CA PHE A 17 23.19 0.51 34.53
C PHE A 17 22.09 0.02 33.58
N ALA A 18 21.00 -0.56 34.10
CA ALA A 18 19.87 -1.01 33.29
C ALA A 18 18.82 0.09 33.02
N ALA A 19 18.91 1.24 33.72
CA ALA A 19 17.88 2.28 33.67
C ALA A 19 18.06 3.33 32.55
N CYS A 20 19.14 3.25 31.76
CA CYS A 20 19.48 4.25 30.73
C CYS A 20 19.37 3.74 29.27
N GLU A 21 18.79 2.57 29.02
CA GLU A 21 18.69 2.04 27.65
C GLU A 21 17.68 2.82 26.79
N ASP A 22 16.51 3.17 27.35
CA ASP A 22 15.41 3.80 26.59
C ASP A 22 15.76 5.16 25.98
N ASN A 23 16.71 5.91 26.57
CA ASN A 23 17.15 7.21 26.06
C ASN A 23 18.31 7.15 25.04
N MET A 24 18.83 5.95 24.74
CA MET A 24 19.99 5.77 23.83
C MET A 24 19.64 5.19 22.46
N ASN A 25 18.40 4.77 22.22
CA ASN A 25 17.90 4.38 20.90
C ASN A 25 17.50 5.59 20.04
N TYR A 26 18.31 6.65 20.05
CA TYR A 26 18.14 7.79 19.15
C TYR A 26 18.74 7.45 17.79
N ASN A 27 17.87 7.14 16.83
CA ASN A 27 18.26 6.96 15.43
C ASN A 27 18.02 8.28 14.69
N GLU A 28 19.05 8.81 14.03
CA GLU A 28 18.95 10.05 13.22
C GLU A 28 18.18 9.83 11.90
N TYR A 29 17.81 8.58 11.61
CA TYR A 29 16.95 8.20 10.50
C TYR A 29 15.53 7.94 10.98
N THR A 30 14.55 8.48 10.27
CA THR A 30 13.15 8.10 10.43
C THR A 30 12.94 6.77 9.71
N VAL A 31 12.69 5.71 10.46
CA VAL A 31 12.15 4.47 9.87
C VAL A 31 10.68 4.73 9.59
N VAL A 32 10.27 4.55 8.34
CA VAL A 32 8.84 4.54 7.98
C VAL A 32 8.34 3.12 8.23
N ASP A 33 8.17 2.79 9.50
CA ASP A 33 7.59 1.54 9.97
C ASP A 33 6.09 1.72 10.24
N LYS A 34 5.45 0.65 10.73
CA LYS A 34 4.03 0.65 11.02
C LYS A 34 3.71 1.71 12.08
N GLU A 35 4.52 1.75 13.13
CA GLU A 35 4.42 2.65 14.26
C GLU A 35 4.45 4.11 13.79
N PHE A 36 5.37 4.47 12.88
CA PHE A 36 5.40 5.79 12.28
C PHE A 36 4.11 6.15 11.53
N VAL A 37 3.54 5.21 10.77
CA VAL A 37 2.29 5.44 10.02
C VAL A 37 1.12 5.72 10.97
N GLU A 38 1.09 5.05 12.12
CA GLU A 38 0.03 5.18 13.12
C GLU A 38 0.02 6.53 13.86
N LEU A 39 1.16 7.24 13.91
CA LEU A 39 1.31 8.45 14.72
C LEU A 39 0.34 9.59 14.34
N THR A 40 0.05 9.76 13.04
CA THR A 40 -0.73 10.93 12.59
C THR A 40 -1.68 10.61 11.44
N PHE A 41 -2.78 11.36 11.37
CA PHE A 41 -3.69 11.33 10.22
C PHE A 41 -2.96 11.57 8.89
N GLY A 42 -1.97 12.46 8.89
CA GLY A 42 -1.15 12.77 7.71
C GLY A 42 -0.35 11.57 7.23
N ASN A 43 0.24 10.80 8.13
CA ASN A 43 1.02 9.61 7.77
C ASN A 43 0.12 8.50 7.20
N VAL A 44 -1.05 8.25 7.83
CA VAL A 44 -2.06 7.35 7.28
C VAL A 44 -2.57 7.82 5.92
N GLY A 45 -2.82 9.13 5.75
CA GLY A 45 -3.19 9.70 4.46
C GLY A 45 -2.10 9.58 3.40
N GLY A 46 -0.83 9.67 3.81
CA GLY A 46 0.34 9.40 2.99
C GLY A 46 0.38 7.93 2.53
N PHE A 47 0.07 6.99 3.41
CA PHE A 47 -0.12 5.58 3.04
C PHE A 47 -1.25 5.42 2.02
N MET A 48 -2.42 6.03 2.27
CA MET A 48 -3.56 5.97 1.35
C MET A 48 -3.25 6.52 -0.04
N SER A 49 -2.36 7.50 -0.14
CA SER A 49 -1.91 8.05 -1.42
C SER A 49 -1.26 6.98 -2.33
N GLN A 50 -0.70 5.90 -1.76
CA GLN A 50 -0.17 4.78 -2.54
C GLN A 50 -1.26 4.05 -3.33
N LEU A 51 -2.46 3.88 -2.75
CA LEU A 51 -3.59 3.29 -3.44
C LEU A 51 -4.05 4.21 -4.58
N TYR A 52 -4.18 5.50 -4.30
CA TYR A 52 -4.62 6.48 -5.30
C TYR A 52 -3.68 6.61 -6.50
N LYS A 53 -2.37 6.38 -6.32
CA LYS A 53 -1.40 6.37 -7.42
C LYS A 53 -1.64 5.27 -8.45
N ALA A 54 -2.32 4.18 -8.07
CA ALA A 54 -2.63 3.07 -8.97
C ALA A 54 -3.95 3.30 -9.75
N VAL A 55 -4.73 4.32 -9.40
CA VAL A 55 -5.95 4.66 -10.14
C VAL A 55 -5.54 5.21 -11.50
N ASP A 56 -6.17 4.70 -12.56
CA ASP A 56 -5.98 5.19 -13.93
C ASP A 56 -6.15 6.71 -13.97
N TYR A 57 -5.09 7.39 -14.41
CA TYR A 57 -5.06 8.81 -14.72
C TYR A 57 -4.72 8.96 -16.20
N ASP A 58 -4.85 10.17 -16.76
CA ASP A 58 -4.49 10.49 -18.15
C ASP A 58 -5.56 10.23 -19.23
N PHE A 59 -6.85 10.40 -18.90
CA PHE A 59 -7.97 10.51 -19.86
C PHE A 59 -8.02 9.43 -20.96
N GLY A 60 -7.61 8.20 -20.64
CA GLY A 60 -7.64 7.07 -21.59
C GLY A 60 -6.39 6.93 -22.46
N ASN A 61 -5.28 7.61 -22.12
CA ASN A 61 -3.97 7.36 -22.71
C ASN A 61 -3.46 5.96 -22.32
N TYR A 62 -3.39 5.08 -23.31
CA TYR A 62 -2.85 3.74 -23.18
C TYR A 62 -1.34 3.69 -23.43
N SER A 63 -0.85 4.40 -24.45
CA SER A 63 0.57 4.39 -24.83
C SER A 63 0.97 5.63 -25.63
N ASN A 64 1.70 6.55 -25.01
CA ASN A 64 2.25 7.76 -25.63
C ASN A 64 1.19 8.60 -26.37
N GLY A 65 0.00 8.74 -25.77
CA GLY A 65 -1.14 9.50 -26.30
C GLY A 65 -2.10 8.68 -27.15
N ALA A 66 -1.84 7.40 -27.39
CA ALA A 66 -2.81 6.52 -28.03
C ALA A 66 -3.99 6.28 -27.10
N MET A 67 -5.21 6.45 -27.61
CA MET A 67 -6.44 6.16 -26.86
C MET A 67 -6.85 4.71 -27.10
N GLN A 68 -7.55 4.10 -26.12
CA GLN A 68 -8.11 2.76 -26.31
C GLN A 68 -9.11 2.66 -27.48
N ALA A 69 -9.73 3.78 -27.88
CA ALA A 69 -10.55 3.86 -29.09
C ALA A 69 -9.76 3.47 -30.37
N SER A 70 -8.44 3.60 -30.36
CA SER A 70 -7.57 3.24 -31.49
C SER A 70 -7.27 1.74 -31.56
N ALA A 71 -7.72 0.97 -30.58
CA ALA A 71 -7.77 -0.49 -30.65
C ALA A 71 -9.11 -1.01 -31.23
N THR A 72 -9.98 -0.11 -31.68
CA THR A 72 -11.32 -0.40 -32.24
C THR A 72 -11.51 0.31 -33.58
N ASP A 73 -12.67 0.19 -34.21
CA ASP A 73 -13.04 0.86 -35.46
C ASP A 73 -13.38 2.36 -35.30
N GLU A 74 -13.38 2.88 -34.08
CA GLU A 74 -13.70 4.28 -33.78
C GLU A 74 -12.57 5.28 -34.13
N SER A 75 -11.31 4.86 -34.15
CA SER A 75 -10.18 5.75 -34.45
C SER A 75 -8.91 4.99 -34.85
N GLU A 76 -7.95 5.70 -35.44
CA GLU A 76 -6.62 5.17 -35.76
C GLU A 76 -5.55 6.07 -35.15
N TYR A 77 -4.53 5.46 -34.53
CA TYR A 77 -3.41 6.21 -34.00
C TYR A 77 -2.45 6.59 -35.14
N SER A 78 -2.08 7.87 -35.23
CA SER A 78 -1.39 8.43 -36.39
C SER A 78 0.05 7.95 -36.61
N LYS A 79 0.64 7.21 -35.68
CA LYS A 79 2.03 6.73 -35.78
C LYS A 79 2.09 5.21 -35.68
N ILE A 80 2.69 4.61 -36.69
CA ILE A 80 2.92 3.16 -36.77
C ILE A 80 3.92 2.70 -35.69
N GLY A 81 3.73 1.49 -35.17
CA GLY A 81 4.60 0.84 -34.19
C GLY A 81 4.26 1.18 -32.75
N ASN A 82 3.08 1.76 -32.50
CA ASN A 82 2.62 2.04 -31.14
C ASN A 82 2.08 0.76 -30.48
N ALA A 83 2.21 0.63 -29.15
CA ALA A 83 1.76 -0.54 -28.40
C ALA A 83 0.23 -0.77 -28.45
N ILE A 84 -0.55 0.21 -28.92
CA ILE A 84 -1.99 0.07 -29.17
C ILE A 84 -2.30 -0.89 -30.33
N GLU A 85 -1.36 -1.07 -31.26
CA GLU A 85 -1.54 -1.96 -32.42
C GLU A 85 -1.58 -3.44 -32.01
N ASP A 86 -0.98 -3.78 -30.87
CA ASP A 86 -0.92 -5.14 -30.33
C ASP A 86 -2.31 -5.76 -30.10
N PHE A 87 -3.34 -4.93 -29.96
CA PHE A 87 -4.72 -5.37 -29.80
C PHE A 87 -5.31 -6.00 -31.07
N TYR A 88 -4.82 -5.63 -32.26
CA TYR A 88 -5.38 -6.07 -33.53
C TYR A 88 -4.36 -6.68 -34.50
N ASN A 89 -3.05 -6.53 -34.27
CA ASN A 89 -2.00 -7.08 -35.13
C ASN A 89 -1.48 -8.48 -34.68
N GLY A 90 -2.03 -9.04 -33.60
CA GLY A 90 -1.57 -10.31 -33.02
C GLY A 90 -0.39 -10.20 -32.03
N GLY A 91 0.04 -8.99 -31.69
CA GLY A 91 1.12 -8.72 -30.73
C GLY A 91 0.77 -9.06 -29.29
N TRP A 92 -0.52 -9.08 -28.92
CA TRP A 92 -0.97 -9.52 -27.61
C TRP A 92 -0.96 -11.05 -27.51
N SER A 93 -0.04 -11.57 -26.70
CA SER A 93 0.18 -13.01 -26.49
C SER A 93 0.61 -13.31 -25.06
N ALA A 94 0.80 -14.59 -24.73
CA ALA A 94 1.28 -15.00 -23.41
C ALA A 94 2.68 -14.43 -23.07
N THR A 95 3.54 -14.21 -24.07
CA THR A 95 4.86 -13.60 -23.88
C THR A 95 4.83 -12.07 -23.84
N ASN A 96 3.75 -11.46 -24.33
CA ASN A 96 3.46 -10.02 -24.27
C ASN A 96 2.09 -9.78 -23.61
N ALA A 97 1.93 -10.26 -22.38
CA ALA A 97 0.65 -10.26 -21.67
C ALA A 97 0.22 -8.89 -21.14
N LYS A 98 0.91 -7.81 -21.53
CA LYS A 98 0.68 -6.44 -21.02
C LYS A 98 0.74 -6.37 -19.49
N GLY A 99 1.72 -7.03 -18.89
CA GLY A 99 1.80 -7.30 -17.45
C GLY A 99 2.01 -6.08 -16.53
N SER A 100 2.18 -4.87 -17.06
CA SER A 100 2.27 -3.65 -16.24
C SER A 100 1.00 -3.43 -15.42
N LEU A 101 -0.18 -3.63 -16.04
CA LEU A 101 -1.47 -3.55 -15.36
C LEU A 101 -1.57 -4.60 -14.24
N TRP A 102 -1.18 -5.85 -14.54
CA TRP A 102 -1.18 -6.94 -13.56
C TRP A 102 -0.40 -6.57 -12.29
N THR A 103 0.86 -6.17 -12.47
CA THR A 103 1.74 -5.81 -11.35
C THR A 103 1.21 -4.60 -10.58
N SER A 104 0.75 -3.56 -11.28
CA SER A 104 0.22 -2.35 -10.64
C SER A 104 -1.03 -2.64 -9.80
N MET A 105 -1.99 -3.37 -10.37
CA MET A 105 -3.27 -3.65 -9.69
C MET A 105 -3.07 -4.55 -8.47
N PHE A 106 -2.25 -5.60 -8.57
CA PHE A 106 -1.96 -6.45 -7.41
C PHE A 106 -1.13 -5.75 -6.34
N THR A 107 -0.28 -4.79 -6.71
CA THR A 107 0.41 -3.92 -5.75
C THR A 107 -0.60 -3.04 -5.01
N GLY A 108 -1.55 -2.43 -5.72
CA GLY A 108 -2.64 -1.65 -5.12
C GLY A 108 -3.56 -2.49 -4.22
N ILE A 109 -3.90 -3.71 -4.62
CA ILE A 109 -4.68 -4.66 -3.81
C ILE A 109 -3.95 -5.01 -2.52
N ARG A 110 -2.64 -5.30 -2.59
CA ARG A 110 -1.83 -5.59 -1.40
C ARG A 110 -1.80 -4.40 -0.45
N ALA A 111 -1.62 -3.19 -0.96
CA ALA A 111 -1.66 -1.97 -0.15
C ALA A 111 -3.04 -1.76 0.50
N ALA A 112 -4.12 -2.02 -0.23
CA ALA A 112 -5.48 -1.94 0.32
C ALA A 112 -5.73 -2.97 1.43
N ASN A 113 -5.28 -4.21 1.25
CA ASN A 113 -5.38 -5.24 2.29
C ASN A 113 -4.57 -4.85 3.53
N HIS A 114 -3.37 -4.30 3.35
CA HIS A 114 -2.55 -3.83 4.47
C HIS A 114 -3.25 -2.72 5.26
N PHE A 115 -3.81 -1.72 4.57
CA PHE A 115 -4.59 -0.67 5.23
C PHE A 115 -5.77 -1.23 6.04
N LEU A 116 -6.54 -2.13 5.42
CA LEU A 116 -7.74 -2.71 6.02
C LEU A 116 -7.44 -3.64 7.20
N GLU A 117 -6.20 -4.10 7.36
CA GLU A 117 -5.81 -4.95 8.49
C GLU A 117 -5.12 -4.16 9.60
N GLU A 118 -4.23 -3.23 9.25
CA GLU A 118 -3.30 -2.64 10.21
C GLU A 118 -3.70 -1.23 10.64
N PHE A 119 -4.37 -0.45 9.77
CA PHE A 119 -4.58 0.99 10.00
C PHE A 119 -6.04 1.36 10.23
N GLN A 120 -6.87 0.39 10.63
CA GLN A 120 -8.26 0.64 11.03
C GLN A 120 -8.36 0.93 12.53
N ASN A 121 -9.25 1.86 12.90
CA ASN A 121 -9.59 2.19 14.29
C ASN A 121 -8.43 2.65 15.17
N LEU A 122 -7.44 3.34 14.60
CA LEU A 122 -6.35 3.97 15.34
C LEU A 122 -6.87 5.10 16.24
N ASP A 123 -6.26 5.24 17.42
CA ASP A 123 -6.55 6.33 18.35
C ASP A 123 -5.51 7.44 18.20
N PHE A 124 -5.99 8.66 17.94
CA PHE A 124 -5.16 9.84 17.74
C PHE A 124 -5.31 10.79 18.93
N GLU A 125 -5.15 10.28 20.15
CA GLU A 125 -5.37 11.00 21.42
C GLU A 125 -4.57 12.31 21.47
N GLU A 126 -3.29 12.25 21.12
CA GLU A 126 -2.37 13.39 21.14
C GLU A 126 -2.80 14.54 20.21
N LEU A 127 -3.60 14.22 19.18
CA LEU A 127 -4.07 15.18 18.18
C LEU A 127 -5.41 15.83 18.54
N LYS A 128 -6.10 15.39 19.60
CA LYS A 128 -7.45 15.89 19.96
C LYS A 128 -7.50 17.39 20.24
N ALA A 129 -6.40 17.97 20.71
CA ALA A 129 -6.29 19.40 20.96
C ALA A 129 -6.17 20.24 19.68
N ASN A 130 -5.88 19.62 18.53
CA ASN A 130 -5.71 20.33 17.26
C ASN A 130 -7.05 20.82 16.71
N PRO A 131 -7.13 22.04 16.17
CA PRO A 131 -8.37 22.59 15.62
C PRO A 131 -8.87 21.81 14.39
N THR A 132 -7.99 21.11 13.67
CA THR A 132 -8.31 20.30 12.47
C THR A 132 -8.81 18.90 12.81
N TYR A 133 -8.69 18.46 14.07
CA TYR A 133 -8.91 17.07 14.48
C TYR A 133 -10.21 16.47 13.97
N LYS A 134 -11.33 17.19 14.11
CA LYS A 134 -12.65 16.70 13.68
C LYS A 134 -12.71 16.43 12.17
N GLY A 135 -12.10 17.29 11.37
CA GLY A 135 -12.08 17.14 9.90
C GLY A 135 -11.17 16.00 9.47
N GLU A 136 -10.01 15.87 10.11
CA GLU A 136 -9.06 14.79 9.82
C GLU A 136 -9.60 13.43 10.28
N LEU A 137 -10.22 13.35 11.45
CA LEU A 137 -10.89 12.15 11.94
C LEU A 137 -12.03 11.72 11.00
N TYR A 138 -12.84 12.66 10.51
CA TYR A 138 -13.89 12.36 9.53
C TYR A 138 -13.31 11.76 8.23
N ARG A 139 -12.21 12.33 7.71
CA ARG A 139 -11.52 11.77 6.53
C ARG A 139 -10.96 10.38 6.82
N TYR A 140 -10.29 10.21 7.95
CA TYR A 140 -9.73 8.93 8.38
C TYR A 140 -10.79 7.83 8.48
N GLN A 141 -11.94 8.14 9.08
CA GLN A 141 -13.06 7.20 9.20
C GLN A 141 -13.60 6.73 7.84
N ASN A 142 -13.42 7.53 6.78
CA ASN A 142 -13.82 7.19 5.42
C ASN A 142 -12.81 6.33 4.66
N TYR A 143 -11.53 6.35 5.05
CA TYR A 143 -10.47 5.61 4.35
C TYR A 143 -10.72 4.12 4.23
N GLN A 144 -11.42 3.49 5.19
CA GLN A 144 -11.83 2.09 5.07
C GLN A 144 -12.77 1.82 3.89
N TYR A 145 -13.65 2.75 3.57
CA TYR A 145 -14.59 2.61 2.46
C TYR A 145 -13.88 2.90 1.14
N GLU A 146 -13.01 3.91 1.13
CA GLU A 146 -12.15 4.23 -0.01
C GLU A 146 -11.23 3.04 -0.36
N ALA A 147 -10.56 2.44 0.62
CA ALA A 147 -9.69 1.27 0.41
C ALA A 147 -10.46 0.06 -0.12
N ARG A 148 -11.67 -0.22 0.40
CA ARG A 148 -12.55 -1.30 -0.10
C ARG A 148 -12.98 -1.05 -1.54
N PHE A 149 -13.37 0.18 -1.86
CA PHE A 149 -13.73 0.59 -3.22
C PHE A 149 -12.55 0.43 -4.17
N LEU A 150 -11.38 0.96 -3.81
CA LEU A 150 -10.17 0.89 -4.64
C LEU A 150 -9.74 -0.56 -4.86
N ARG A 151 -9.78 -1.40 -3.82
CA ARG A 151 -9.52 -2.85 -3.97
C ARG A 151 -10.46 -3.50 -4.98
N ALA A 152 -11.76 -3.22 -4.89
CA ALA A 152 -12.74 -3.74 -5.84
C ALA A 152 -12.51 -3.19 -7.27
N TYR A 153 -12.18 -1.91 -7.39
CA TYR A 153 -11.85 -1.28 -8.66
C TYR A 153 -10.62 -1.91 -9.33
N PHE A 154 -9.55 -2.19 -8.57
CA PHE A 154 -8.36 -2.87 -9.09
C PHE A 154 -8.67 -4.30 -9.56
N TYR A 155 -9.51 -5.03 -8.82
CA TYR A 155 -10.01 -6.32 -9.27
C TYR A 155 -10.84 -6.20 -10.56
N PHE A 156 -11.71 -5.20 -10.66
CA PHE A 156 -12.47 -4.95 -11.88
C PHE A 156 -11.56 -4.70 -13.10
N LEU A 157 -10.50 -3.89 -12.95
CA LEU A 157 -9.54 -3.65 -14.03
C LEU A 157 -8.78 -4.92 -14.45
N LEU A 158 -8.40 -5.76 -13.48
CA LEU A 158 -7.78 -7.06 -13.74
C LEU A 158 -8.73 -7.99 -14.51
N VAL A 159 -9.98 -8.11 -14.06
CA VAL A 159 -10.98 -8.98 -14.69
C VAL A 159 -11.32 -8.49 -16.10
N ARG A 160 -11.40 -7.17 -16.30
CA ARG A 160 -11.60 -6.55 -17.62
C ARG A 160 -10.52 -7.00 -18.63
N GLN A 161 -9.27 -7.08 -18.21
CA GLN A 161 -8.13 -7.39 -19.09
C GLN A 161 -7.86 -8.90 -19.23
N TYR A 162 -8.00 -9.66 -18.14
CA TYR A 162 -7.51 -11.04 -18.04
C TYR A 162 -8.60 -12.08 -17.82
N GLY A 163 -9.85 -11.67 -17.59
CA GLY A 163 -10.92 -12.56 -17.16
C GLY A 163 -10.70 -13.04 -15.73
N GLY A 164 -10.79 -14.35 -15.48
CA GLY A 164 -10.58 -14.91 -14.13
C GLY A 164 -9.18 -14.62 -13.58
N VAL A 165 -9.11 -14.13 -12.34
CA VAL A 165 -7.86 -13.81 -11.63
C VAL A 165 -7.87 -14.35 -10.19
N PRO A 166 -6.70 -14.58 -9.57
CA PRO A 166 -6.61 -14.97 -8.16
C PRO A 166 -7.17 -13.88 -7.24
N ILE A 167 -7.95 -14.28 -6.24
CA ILE A 167 -8.54 -13.36 -5.25
C ILE A 167 -7.70 -13.39 -3.96
N MET A 168 -7.33 -12.20 -3.50
CA MET A 168 -6.54 -11.91 -2.31
C MET A 168 -7.29 -10.86 -1.50
N ASP A 169 -8.07 -11.31 -0.53
CA ASP A 169 -8.95 -10.48 0.30
C ASP A 169 -8.30 -10.04 1.63
N ARG A 170 -7.09 -10.53 1.89
CA ARG A 170 -6.25 -10.24 3.06
C ARG A 170 -4.77 -10.17 2.67
N GLN A 171 -3.89 -9.78 3.59
CA GLN A 171 -2.46 -9.95 3.39
C GLN A 171 -2.11 -11.45 3.37
N LEU A 172 -1.41 -11.83 2.31
CA LEU A 172 -0.92 -13.19 2.13
C LEU A 172 0.61 -13.21 2.19
N PRO A 173 1.20 -14.22 2.86
CA PRO A 173 2.61 -14.52 2.70
C PRO A 173 2.89 -15.00 1.26
N ALA A 174 4.12 -14.82 0.80
CA ALA A 174 4.48 -15.05 -0.61
C ALA A 174 4.19 -16.48 -1.10
N ASN A 175 4.39 -17.47 -0.24
CA ASN A 175 4.11 -18.88 -0.55
C ASN A 175 2.61 -19.13 -0.80
N GLU A 176 1.73 -18.53 0.00
CA GLU A 176 0.28 -18.65 -0.15
C GLU A 176 -0.21 -17.88 -1.38
N ALA A 177 0.29 -16.66 -1.59
CA ALA A 177 -0.04 -15.89 -2.79
C ALA A 177 0.32 -16.64 -4.09
N ASN A 178 1.45 -17.34 -4.10
CA ASN A 178 1.94 -18.11 -5.25
C ASN A 178 1.21 -19.45 -5.47
N SER A 179 0.42 -19.94 -4.51
CA SER A 179 -0.35 -21.18 -4.65
C SER A 179 -1.79 -20.93 -5.12
N LEU A 180 -2.22 -19.68 -5.18
CA LEU A 180 -3.57 -19.34 -5.62
C LEU A 180 -3.77 -19.68 -7.10
N SER A 181 -4.93 -20.27 -7.39
CA SER A 181 -5.39 -20.52 -8.75
C SER A 181 -6.31 -19.40 -9.23
N ARG A 182 -6.45 -19.29 -10.55
CA ARG A 182 -7.44 -18.42 -11.17
C ARG A 182 -8.82 -19.04 -10.96
N ASN A 183 -9.81 -18.20 -10.61
CA ASN A 183 -11.21 -18.61 -10.58
C ASN A 183 -11.81 -18.66 -11.99
#